data_AF-A0ABD3F480-F1
#
_entry.id   AF-A0ABD3F480-F1
#
_cell.length_a   1.000
_cell.length_b   1.000
_cell.length_c   1.000
_cell.angle_alpha   90.00
_cell.angle_beta   90.00
_cell.angle_gamma   90.00
#
_symmetry.space_group_name_H-M   'P 1'
#
loop_
_entity.id
_entity.type
_entity.pdbx_description
1 polymer ?
#
loop_
_entity_poly.entity_id
_entity_poly.type
_entity_poly.pdbx_seq_one_letter_code
_entity_poly.pdbx_strand_id
1 'polypeptide(L)'
;MFIGIFYLAVLLLLLSASVSGEVSFPGVEFNAAVEEPAHASSYYNYAPNVVHDTVFVPGNANDGFPAETSWWSAGDNASEQVFWQVNMSALVPTLSRIVVRWHGFLSPRSYRVRVSYDGIEFSSILAVFNLSGAYDRVDNHTDGLSKVTSKFKFLRVVIGDPNVCSDQFSCTDDGINATTSNTNERVLYGIREVEVWAKGTRNGASRSESGAAFAAVLASVLLLV
;
A
#
# COMPACT_ATOMS: atom_id res chain seq x y z
N MET A 1 27.78 -3.65 -52.33
CA MET A 1 27.71 -4.40 -51.04
C MET A 1 27.65 -3.47 -49.82
N PHE A 2 28.30 -2.29 -49.84
CA PHE A 2 28.37 -1.37 -48.70
C PHE A 2 27.06 -0.63 -48.34
N ILE A 3 26.19 -0.35 -49.31
CA ILE A 3 24.93 0.39 -49.07
C ILE A 3 23.92 -0.44 -48.23
N GLY A 4 23.85 -1.76 -48.44
CA GLY A 4 22.89 -2.62 -47.73
C GLY A 4 23.20 -2.79 -46.23
N ILE A 5 24.48 -2.73 -45.85
CA ILE A 5 24.92 -2.86 -44.45
C ILE A 5 24.58 -1.58 -43.67
N PHE A 6 24.70 -0.41 -44.31
CA PHE A 6 24.37 0.87 -43.69
C PHE A 6 22.88 1.00 -43.38
N TYR A 7 22.00 0.59 -44.31
CA TYR A 7 20.55 0.59 -44.08
C TYR A 7 20.13 -0.38 -42.97
N LEU A 8 20.74 -1.56 -42.91
CA LEU A 8 20.44 -2.55 -41.86
C LEU A 8 20.85 -2.04 -40.47
N ALA A 9 22.01 -1.37 -40.37
CA ALA A 9 22.48 -0.77 -39.12
C ALA A 9 21.55 0.36 -38.64
N VAL A 10 21.09 1.24 -39.54
CA VAL A 10 20.14 2.32 -39.21
C VAL A 10 18.78 1.76 -38.80
N LEU A 11 18.30 0.69 -39.44
CA LEU A 11 17.03 0.04 -39.09
C LEU A 11 17.06 -0.61 -37.70
N LEU A 12 18.16 -1.28 -37.35
CA LEU A 12 18.39 -1.87 -36.01
C LEU A 12 18.49 -0.79 -34.91
N LEU A 13 19.04 0.38 -35.23
CA LEU A 13 19.08 1.55 -34.34
C LEU A 13 17.69 2.15 -34.08
N LEU A 14 16.83 2.20 -35.10
CA LEU A 14 15.45 2.68 -34.96
C LEU A 14 14.55 1.69 -34.21
N LEU A 15 14.81 0.38 -34.34
CA LEU A 15 14.06 -0.69 -33.67
C LEU A 15 14.42 -0.87 -32.19
N SER A 16 15.56 -0.35 -31.74
CA SER A 16 16.05 -0.46 -30.35
C SER A 16 15.77 0.78 -29.50
N ALA A 17 15.19 1.83 -30.06
CA ALA A 17 14.76 3.01 -29.33
C ALA A 17 13.43 2.75 -28.61
N SER A 18 13.47 2.01 -27.50
CA SER A 18 12.40 2.05 -26.53
C SER A 18 12.37 3.44 -25.88
N VAL A 19 11.42 4.27 -26.29
CA VAL A 19 11.11 5.52 -25.58
C VAL A 19 10.35 5.14 -24.31
N SER A 20 11.09 4.85 -23.24
CA SER A 20 10.53 4.90 -21.90
C SER A 20 10.30 6.37 -21.55
N GLY A 21 9.08 6.84 -21.77
CA GLY A 21 8.65 8.16 -21.30
C GLY A 21 8.64 8.15 -19.77
N GLU A 22 9.77 8.48 -19.15
CA GLU A 22 9.86 8.64 -17.70
C GLU A 22 9.23 9.98 -17.32
N VAL A 23 7.98 9.94 -16.85
CA VAL A 23 7.31 11.14 -16.36
C VAL A 23 7.73 11.38 -14.92
N SER A 24 8.49 12.45 -14.70
CA SER A 24 9.00 12.87 -13.40
C SER A 24 8.15 14.03 -12.89
N PHE A 25 7.45 13.83 -11.76
CA PHE A 25 6.65 14.86 -11.09
C PHE A 25 7.18 15.16 -9.67
N PRO A 26 8.29 15.91 -9.56
CA PRO A 26 8.88 16.19 -8.26
C PRO A 26 7.93 17.00 -7.38
N GLY A 27 7.65 16.52 -6.18
CA GLY A 27 6.84 17.22 -5.19
C GLY A 27 5.32 17.10 -5.37
N VAL A 28 4.83 16.47 -6.43
CA VAL A 28 3.41 16.10 -6.55
C VAL A 28 3.15 14.90 -5.63
N GLU A 29 2.07 14.98 -4.86
CA GLU A 29 1.64 13.88 -3.99
C GLU A 29 0.83 12.87 -4.78
N PHE A 30 1.07 11.59 -4.51
CA PHE A 30 0.31 10.47 -5.07
C PHE A 30 0.07 9.41 -3.99
N ASN A 31 -1.06 8.71 -4.08
CA ASN A 31 -1.32 7.54 -3.23
C ASN A 31 -0.52 6.35 -3.79
N ALA A 32 0.55 5.96 -3.11
CA ALA A 32 1.43 4.86 -3.48
C ALA A 32 0.84 3.47 -3.16
N ALA A 33 -0.29 3.40 -2.43
CA ALA A 33 -0.92 2.13 -2.08
C ALA A 33 -2.06 1.75 -3.02
N VAL A 34 -2.60 2.68 -3.82
CA VAL A 34 -3.79 2.43 -4.64
C VAL A 34 -3.50 1.32 -5.67
N GLU A 35 -4.41 0.34 -5.75
CA GLU A 35 -4.36 -0.84 -6.64
C GLU A 35 -3.13 -1.76 -6.48
N GLU A 36 -2.25 -1.51 -5.50
CA GLU A 36 -1.11 -2.38 -5.22
C GLU A 36 -1.58 -3.71 -4.58
N PRO A 37 -0.85 -4.83 -4.77
CA PRO A 37 -1.21 -6.11 -4.18
C PRO A 37 -1.32 -6.05 -2.65
N ALA A 38 -2.50 -6.37 -2.13
CA ALA A 38 -2.78 -6.36 -0.69
C ALA A 38 -2.88 -7.78 -0.10
N HIS A 39 -2.56 -7.89 1.19
CA HIS A 39 -2.58 -9.12 1.97
C HIS A 39 -3.07 -8.82 3.39
N ALA A 40 -3.76 -9.77 4.03
CA ALA A 40 -4.21 -9.64 5.41
C ALA A 40 -4.03 -10.95 6.18
N SER A 41 -3.96 -10.83 7.51
CA SER A 41 -3.76 -11.97 8.42
C SER A 41 -4.95 -12.92 8.48
N SER A 42 -6.16 -12.35 8.43
CA SER A 42 -7.43 -13.06 8.44
C SER A 42 -8.32 -12.60 7.31
N TYR A 43 -9.07 -13.55 6.78
CA TYR A 43 -10.08 -13.36 5.75
C TYR A 43 -11.42 -13.63 6.43
N TYR A 44 -12.26 -12.59 6.52
CA TYR A 44 -13.58 -12.71 7.11
C TYR A 44 -14.42 -13.74 6.33
N ASN A 45 -15.05 -14.69 7.02
CA ASN A 45 -15.87 -15.76 6.43
C ASN A 45 -17.34 -15.67 6.89
N TYR A 46 -17.91 -14.47 6.83
CA TYR A 46 -19.33 -14.23 7.07
C TYR A 46 -19.80 -13.18 6.06
N ALA A 47 -21.09 -13.11 5.73
CA ALA A 47 -21.61 -12.22 4.68
C ALA A 47 -22.35 -11.00 5.28
N PRO A 48 -21.71 -9.83 5.51
CA PRO A 48 -22.42 -8.58 5.68
C PRO A 48 -22.71 -7.96 4.31
N ASN A 49 -23.78 -7.14 4.27
CA ASN A 49 -24.32 -6.41 3.12
C ASN A 49 -24.14 -7.04 1.71
N VAL A 50 -25.13 -7.86 1.33
CA VAL A 50 -25.25 -8.53 0.02
C VAL A 50 -25.13 -7.60 -1.21
N VAL A 51 -25.26 -6.28 -1.03
CA VAL A 51 -25.24 -5.29 -2.11
C VAL A 51 -23.82 -4.81 -2.45
N HIS A 52 -22.91 -4.75 -1.47
CA HIS A 52 -21.60 -4.08 -1.64
C HIS A 52 -20.40 -4.98 -1.28
N ASP A 53 -20.53 -5.87 -0.31
CA ASP A 53 -19.42 -6.69 0.20
C ASP A 53 -19.46 -8.10 -0.38
N THR A 54 -19.32 -8.22 -1.70
CA THR A 54 -19.47 -9.51 -2.40
C THR A 54 -18.23 -10.42 -2.29
N VAL A 55 -17.07 -9.88 -1.90
CA VAL A 55 -15.81 -10.64 -1.68
C VAL A 55 -14.94 -9.94 -0.61
N PHE A 56 -14.48 -10.66 0.42
CA PHE A 56 -13.51 -10.17 1.42
C PHE A 56 -12.09 -10.20 0.87
N VAL A 57 -11.77 -9.24 0.00
CA VAL A 57 -10.44 -9.10 -0.59
C VAL A 57 -9.69 -8.02 0.19
N PRO A 58 -8.44 -8.28 0.62
CA PRO A 58 -7.58 -7.23 1.18
C PRO A 58 -7.47 -6.00 0.27
N GLY A 59 -7.61 -6.18 -1.05
CA GLY A 59 -7.61 -5.12 -2.06
C GLY A 59 -8.69 -4.06 -1.88
N ASN A 60 -9.81 -4.38 -1.21
CA ASN A 60 -10.89 -3.41 -0.96
C ASN A 60 -10.47 -2.27 -0.03
N ALA A 61 -9.36 -2.41 0.70
CA ALA A 61 -8.82 -1.34 1.53
C ALA A 61 -7.78 -0.47 0.79
N ASN A 62 -7.59 -0.67 -0.51
CA ASN A 62 -6.70 0.18 -1.32
C ASN A 62 -7.15 0.23 -2.79
N ASP A 63 -8.43 0.08 -3.08
CA ASP A 63 -8.98 0.12 -4.43
C ASP A 63 -9.38 1.54 -4.87
N GLY A 64 -9.31 2.53 -3.95
CA GLY A 64 -9.67 3.91 -4.23
C GLY A 64 -11.17 4.20 -4.15
N PHE A 65 -12.00 3.26 -3.67
CA PHE A 65 -13.45 3.40 -3.51
C PHE A 65 -13.90 3.40 -2.03
N PRO A 66 -13.44 4.37 -1.20
CA PRO A 66 -13.66 4.37 0.25
C PRO A 66 -15.13 4.42 0.67
N ALA A 67 -16.05 4.82 -0.21
CA ALA A 67 -17.47 4.87 0.07
C ALA A 67 -18.20 3.56 -0.24
N GLU A 68 -17.60 2.68 -1.05
CA GLU A 68 -18.29 1.56 -1.69
C GLU A 68 -17.82 0.20 -1.16
N THR A 69 -16.52 0.05 -0.89
CA THR A 69 -15.91 -1.23 -0.53
C THR A 69 -15.20 -1.15 0.82
N SER A 70 -14.98 -2.32 1.43
CA SER A 70 -14.20 -2.44 2.67
C SER A 70 -13.53 -3.81 2.75
N TRP A 71 -12.33 -3.84 3.32
CA TRP A 71 -11.77 -5.08 3.86
C TRP A 71 -12.32 -5.30 5.27
N TRP A 72 -12.56 -6.56 5.62
CA TRP A 72 -13.08 -6.98 6.93
C TRP A 72 -12.24 -8.12 7.52
N SER A 73 -12.11 -8.13 8.85
CA SER A 73 -11.53 -9.23 9.64
C SER A 73 -12.40 -9.51 10.86
N ALA A 74 -12.51 -10.80 11.23
CA ALA A 74 -13.29 -11.27 12.37
C ALA A 74 -12.53 -11.18 13.70
N GLY A 75 -11.19 -11.04 13.66
CA GLY A 75 -10.34 -11.05 14.86
C GLY A 75 -10.70 -12.15 15.87
N ASP A 76 -11.25 -13.28 15.40
CA ASP A 76 -11.98 -14.27 16.20
C ASP A 76 -11.01 -15.18 16.98
N ASN A 77 -9.79 -15.30 16.48
CA ASN A 77 -8.69 -15.91 17.17
C ASN A 77 -7.92 -14.90 18.02
N ALA A 78 -8.12 -14.93 19.34
CA ALA A 78 -7.42 -14.08 20.30
C ALA A 78 -5.88 -14.25 20.30
N SER A 79 -5.36 -15.30 19.67
CA SER A 79 -3.93 -15.52 19.49
C SER A 79 -3.37 -15.02 18.15
N GLU A 80 -4.25 -14.59 17.23
CA GLU A 80 -3.85 -14.04 15.94
C GLU A 80 -3.57 -12.54 16.06
N GLN A 81 -2.41 -12.12 15.58
CA GLN A 81 -2.13 -10.72 15.38
C GLN A 81 -2.83 -10.25 14.10
N VAL A 82 -3.94 -9.51 14.25
CA VAL A 82 -4.66 -8.98 13.10
C VAL A 82 -3.85 -7.90 12.37
N PHE A 83 -3.72 -8.03 11.05
CA PHE A 83 -3.09 -7.00 10.22
C PHE A 83 -3.67 -6.93 8.81
N TRP A 84 -3.53 -5.76 8.21
CA TRP A 84 -3.64 -5.52 6.77
C TRP A 84 -2.30 -5.01 6.23
N GLN A 85 -1.95 -5.39 5.00
CA GLN A 85 -0.69 -5.07 4.36
C GLN A 85 -0.86 -4.76 2.87
N VAL A 86 -0.07 -3.81 2.37
CA VAL A 86 0.13 -3.55 0.94
C VAL A 86 1.57 -3.82 0.54
N ASN A 87 1.74 -4.42 -0.64
CA ASN A 87 3.01 -4.80 -1.23
C ASN A 87 3.26 -3.93 -2.47
N MET A 88 3.92 -2.80 -2.31
CA MET A 88 4.22 -1.88 -3.41
C MET A 88 5.19 -2.49 -4.42
N SER A 89 4.88 -2.30 -5.69
CA SER A 89 5.72 -2.67 -6.85
C SER A 89 7.08 -1.94 -6.84
N ALA A 90 7.08 -0.69 -6.36
CA ALA A 90 8.26 0.18 -6.29
C ALA A 90 8.58 0.61 -4.85
N LEU A 91 9.81 1.11 -4.65
CA LEU A 91 10.17 1.72 -3.37
C LEU A 91 9.38 3.01 -3.17
N VAL A 92 8.74 3.13 -2.01
CA VAL A 92 8.02 4.37 -1.67
C VAL A 92 9.03 5.50 -1.45
N PRO A 93 8.85 6.66 -2.10
CA PRO A 93 9.63 7.86 -1.84
C PRO A 93 9.39 8.46 -0.45
N THR A 94 9.64 9.76 -0.29
CA THR A 94 9.32 10.47 0.95
C THR A 94 7.82 10.49 1.21
N LEU A 95 7.40 9.89 2.32
CA LEU A 95 6.03 9.95 2.82
C LEU A 95 5.64 11.39 3.18
N SER A 96 4.40 11.75 2.86
CA SER A 96 3.80 13.02 3.29
C SER A 96 2.59 12.81 4.20
N ARG A 97 1.78 11.78 3.93
CA ARG A 97 0.56 11.51 4.67
C ARG A 97 0.21 10.03 4.64
N ILE A 98 -0.32 9.50 5.73
CA ILE A 98 -0.96 8.19 5.78
C ILE A 98 -2.38 8.40 6.28
N VAL A 99 -3.37 7.92 5.54
CA VAL A 99 -4.77 7.93 5.98
C VAL A 99 -5.25 6.50 6.16
N VAL A 100 -5.90 6.23 7.28
CA VAL A 100 -6.61 4.97 7.52
C VAL A 100 -8.07 5.31 7.76
N ARG A 101 -8.94 4.79 6.89
CA ARG A 101 -10.40 4.94 6.99
C ARG A 101 -10.97 3.66 7.58
N TRP A 102 -11.32 3.73 8.84
CA TRP A 102 -11.96 2.65 9.57
C TRP A 102 -13.45 2.62 9.27
N HIS A 103 -13.97 1.41 9.25
CA HIS A 103 -15.39 1.13 9.12
C HIS A 103 -15.71 -0.14 9.92
N GLY A 104 -16.68 -0.07 10.82
CA GLY A 104 -17.09 -1.25 11.58
C GLY A 104 -17.17 -1.03 13.06
N PHE A 105 -17.82 -1.97 13.72
CA PHE A 105 -18.15 -1.88 15.13
C PHE A 105 -16.89 -1.90 16.01
N LEU A 106 -15.87 -2.67 15.66
CA LEU A 106 -14.72 -2.85 16.55
C LEU A 106 -13.47 -2.17 15.98
N SER A 107 -13.60 -0.89 15.60
CA SER A 107 -12.46 -0.07 15.21
C SER A 107 -11.39 -0.08 16.32
N PRO A 108 -10.08 -0.14 15.99
CA PRO A 108 -9.06 -0.32 17.01
C PRO A 108 -8.95 0.88 17.93
N ARG A 109 -8.72 0.60 19.21
CA ARG A 109 -8.28 1.57 20.23
C ARG A 109 -6.80 1.90 20.07
N SER A 110 -6.02 0.95 19.56
CA SER A 110 -4.61 1.15 19.21
C SER A 110 -4.22 0.41 17.94
N TYR A 111 -3.30 0.98 17.17
CA TYR A 111 -2.69 0.30 16.02
C TYR A 111 -1.31 0.87 15.71
N ARG A 112 -0.54 0.15 14.90
CA ARG A 112 0.79 0.58 14.44
C ARG A 112 0.88 0.48 12.93
N VAL A 113 1.54 1.45 12.31
CA VAL A 113 1.97 1.31 10.91
C VAL A 113 3.42 0.90 10.91
N ARG A 114 3.69 -0.22 10.26
CA ARG A 114 5.02 -0.78 10.11
C ARG A 114 5.41 -0.85 8.65
N VAL A 115 6.71 -0.76 8.39
CA VAL A 115 7.27 -0.85 7.05
C VAL A 115 8.37 -1.90 6.99
N SER A 116 8.56 -2.48 5.81
CA SER A 116 9.61 -3.45 5.55
C SER A 116 10.13 -3.34 4.11
N TYR A 117 11.41 -3.64 3.93
CA TYR A 117 12.01 -3.76 2.60
C TYR A 117 11.81 -5.16 2.00
N ASP A 118 11.82 -6.20 2.82
CA ASP A 118 11.82 -7.61 2.42
C ASP A 118 10.51 -8.35 2.68
N GLY A 119 9.59 -7.75 3.44
CA GLY A 119 8.31 -8.35 3.81
C GLY A 119 8.43 -9.35 4.97
N ILE A 120 9.58 -9.44 5.62
CA ILE A 120 9.87 -10.34 6.74
C ILE A 120 10.05 -9.51 8.01
N GLU A 121 11.02 -8.60 8.02
CA GLU A 121 11.37 -7.79 9.18
C GLU A 121 10.70 -6.42 9.09
N PHE A 122 9.89 -6.08 10.09
CA PHE A 122 9.06 -4.87 10.09
C PHE A 122 9.47 -3.91 11.21
N SER A 123 9.73 -2.65 10.85
CA SER A 123 9.95 -1.55 11.80
C SER A 123 8.71 -0.66 11.91
N SER A 124 8.40 -0.18 13.12
CA SER A 124 7.26 0.72 13.31
C SER A 124 7.65 2.16 12.96
N ILE A 125 6.84 2.80 12.11
CA ILE A 125 6.99 4.22 11.75
C ILE A 125 5.89 5.09 12.37
N LEU A 126 4.80 4.47 12.81
CA LEU A 126 3.68 5.13 13.50
C LEU A 126 3.12 4.21 14.58
N ALA A 127 2.77 4.78 15.72
CA ALA A 127 2.04 4.09 16.78
C ALA A 127 0.95 5.01 17.30
N VAL A 128 -0.30 4.52 17.32
CA VAL A 128 -1.50 5.29 17.64
C VAL A 128 -2.25 4.57 18.76
N PHE A 129 -2.72 5.32 19.75
CA PHE A 129 -3.35 4.80 20.96
C PHE A 129 -4.51 5.69 21.41
N ASN A 130 -5.35 5.18 22.31
CA ASN A 130 -6.49 5.89 22.91
C ASN A 130 -7.49 6.43 21.87
N LEU A 131 -7.70 5.67 20.80
CA LEU A 131 -8.65 6.01 19.75
C LEU A 131 -10.09 5.71 20.17
N SER A 132 -11.02 6.54 19.69
CA SER A 132 -12.46 6.35 19.92
C SER A 132 -13.01 5.15 19.17
N GLY A 133 -14.06 4.50 19.70
CA GLY A 133 -14.80 3.42 19.03
C GLY A 133 -15.78 3.89 17.96
N ALA A 134 -15.52 5.01 17.29
CA ALA A 134 -16.39 5.50 16.21
C ALA A 134 -16.48 4.45 15.08
N TYR A 135 -17.70 4.24 14.58
CA TYR A 135 -18.00 3.25 13.55
C TYR A 135 -17.33 3.59 12.22
N ASP A 136 -17.48 4.84 11.77
CA ASP A 136 -16.72 5.42 10.66
C ASP A 136 -15.73 6.43 11.23
N ARG A 137 -14.43 6.16 11.08
CA ARG A 137 -13.35 7.01 11.60
C ARG A 137 -12.28 7.19 10.55
N VAL A 138 -11.82 8.43 10.38
CA VAL A 138 -10.72 8.75 9.47
C VAL A 138 -9.53 9.24 10.29
N ASP A 139 -8.49 8.43 10.33
CA ASP A 139 -7.24 8.78 11.00
C ASP A 139 -6.26 9.30 9.95
N ASN A 140 -5.96 10.61 9.99
CA ASN A 140 -5.07 11.28 9.04
C ASN A 140 -3.75 11.66 9.72
N HIS A 141 -2.66 11.00 9.32
CA HIS A 141 -1.33 11.15 9.91
C HIS A 141 -0.39 11.89 8.98
N THR A 142 0.18 12.99 9.46
CA THR A 142 1.18 13.79 8.73
C THR A 142 2.50 13.94 9.51
N ASP A 143 2.44 13.82 10.83
CA ASP A 143 3.55 14.20 11.70
C ASP A 143 4.68 13.17 11.67
N GLY A 144 5.91 13.65 11.49
CA GLY A 144 7.11 12.82 11.51
C GLY A 144 7.34 11.94 10.27
N LEU A 145 6.36 11.81 9.36
CA LEU A 145 6.46 10.96 8.17
C LEU A 145 7.58 11.39 7.22
N SER A 146 7.81 12.70 7.07
CA SER A 146 8.89 13.21 6.23
C SER A 146 10.31 12.89 6.76
N LYS A 147 10.42 12.42 8.00
CA LYS A 147 11.69 12.02 8.65
C LYS A 147 11.93 10.51 8.56
N VAL A 148 10.99 9.74 8.02
CA VAL A 148 11.18 8.30 7.78
C VAL A 148 12.23 8.13 6.67
N THR A 149 13.41 7.65 7.04
CA THR A 149 14.53 7.43 6.10
C THR A 149 14.62 6.00 5.58
N SER A 150 13.91 5.07 6.22
CA SER A 150 13.83 3.67 5.80
C SER A 150 13.20 3.57 4.42
N LYS A 151 13.89 2.92 3.48
CA LYS A 151 13.32 2.53 2.19
C LYS A 151 12.51 1.25 2.38
N PHE A 152 11.31 1.19 1.82
CA PHE A 152 10.41 0.04 2.00
C PHE A 152 9.55 -0.20 0.75
N LYS A 153 9.09 -1.45 0.63
CA LYS A 153 8.09 -1.89 -0.36
C LYS A 153 6.82 -2.44 0.30
N PHE A 154 6.90 -2.73 1.59
CA PHE A 154 5.81 -3.31 2.34
C PHE A 154 5.38 -2.33 3.42
N LEU A 155 4.09 -2.04 3.49
CA LEU A 155 3.48 -1.30 4.58
C LEU A 155 2.38 -2.15 5.21
N ARG A 156 2.41 -2.28 6.53
CA ARG A 156 1.49 -3.10 7.31
C ARG A 156 0.82 -2.26 8.40
N VAL A 157 -0.50 -2.25 8.40
CA VAL A 157 -1.32 -1.74 9.50
C VAL A 157 -1.55 -2.91 10.45
N VAL A 158 -0.88 -2.88 11.60
CA VAL A 158 -1.00 -3.90 12.65
C VAL A 158 -2.00 -3.40 13.67
N ILE A 159 -3.12 -4.11 13.79
CA ILE A 159 -4.21 -3.79 14.69
C ILE A 159 -3.77 -4.18 16.11
N GLY A 160 -3.82 -3.24 17.04
CA GLY A 160 -3.48 -3.47 18.44
C GLY A 160 -4.72 -3.91 19.22
N ASP A 161 -5.05 -3.14 20.25
CA ASP A 161 -6.18 -3.40 21.12
C ASP A 161 -7.50 -2.98 20.43
N PRO A 162 -8.54 -3.83 20.41
CA PRO A 162 -9.86 -3.42 19.94
C PRO A 162 -10.49 -2.42 20.92
N ASN A 163 -11.37 -1.56 20.42
CA ASN A 163 -12.41 -0.99 21.29
C ASN A 163 -13.38 -2.11 21.69
N VAL A 164 -14.08 -1.98 22.82
CA VAL A 164 -15.10 -2.96 23.23
C VAL A 164 -16.47 -2.32 23.07
N CYS A 165 -17.38 -3.01 22.38
CA CYS A 165 -18.76 -2.58 22.20
C CYS A 165 -19.67 -3.27 23.22
N SER A 166 -20.65 -2.55 23.76
CA SER A 166 -21.66 -3.09 24.68
C SER A 166 -22.61 -4.09 23.99
N ASP A 167 -22.87 -3.90 22.69
CA ASP A 167 -23.68 -4.80 21.85
C ASP A 167 -23.31 -4.70 20.36
N GLN A 168 -23.95 -5.51 19.50
CA GLN A 168 -23.69 -5.57 18.06
C GLN A 168 -24.12 -4.33 17.25
N PHE A 169 -24.86 -3.41 17.86
CA PHE A 169 -25.39 -2.20 17.23
C PHE A 169 -24.85 -0.90 17.86
N SER A 170 -24.23 -0.97 19.04
CA SER A 170 -23.73 0.15 19.83
C SER A 170 -22.32 -0.12 20.37
N CYS A 171 -21.41 0.77 20.00
CA CYS A 171 -20.02 0.78 20.50
C CYS A 171 -19.82 1.84 21.57
N THR A 172 -20.73 1.83 22.55
CA THR A 172 -20.53 2.57 23.79
C THR A 172 -19.67 1.69 24.70
N ASP A 173 -18.44 2.15 24.99
CA ASP A 173 -17.57 1.52 26.00
C ASP A 173 -18.24 1.69 27.37
N ASP A 174 -18.84 0.62 27.88
CA ASP A 174 -19.50 0.62 29.20
C ASP A 174 -18.51 0.40 30.35
N GLY A 175 -17.23 0.18 30.04
CA GLY A 175 -16.16 -0.07 31.01
C GLY A 175 -16.33 -1.35 31.83
N ILE A 176 -17.31 -2.19 31.51
CA ILE A 176 -17.77 -3.31 32.34
C ILE A 176 -17.69 -4.64 31.59
N ASN A 177 -17.84 -4.67 30.27
CA ASN A 177 -17.99 -5.92 29.55
C ASN A 177 -16.73 -6.38 28.80
N ALA A 178 -16.31 -7.61 29.10
CA ALA A 178 -15.23 -8.33 28.41
C ALA A 178 -15.77 -9.34 27.37
N THR A 179 -17.07 -9.32 27.04
CA THR A 179 -17.71 -10.41 26.29
C THR A 179 -18.76 -9.97 25.27
N THR A 180 -18.38 -10.17 24.01
CA THR A 180 -19.12 -10.72 22.86
C THR A 180 -20.64 -10.58 22.83
N SER A 181 -21.10 -9.97 21.74
CA SER A 181 -22.47 -10.08 21.24
C SER A 181 -23.04 -11.51 21.34
N ASN A 182 -24.33 -11.59 21.65
CA ASN A 182 -25.21 -12.76 21.68
C ASN A 182 -25.36 -13.48 20.32
N THR A 183 -24.77 -12.95 19.24
CA THR A 183 -24.66 -13.60 17.92
C THR A 183 -23.38 -14.42 17.72
N ASN A 184 -22.48 -14.49 18.72
CA ASN A 184 -21.08 -14.91 18.55
C ASN A 184 -20.29 -14.03 17.56
N GLU A 185 -20.81 -12.85 17.18
CA GLU A 185 -20.08 -11.86 16.38
C GLU A 185 -18.95 -11.28 17.23
N ARG A 186 -17.79 -11.90 17.12
CA ARG A 186 -16.52 -11.39 17.61
C ARG A 186 -15.98 -10.43 16.54
N VAL A 187 -15.70 -9.19 16.93
CA VAL A 187 -14.66 -8.32 16.37
C VAL A 187 -14.65 -8.11 14.85
N LEU A 188 -15.45 -7.17 14.37
CA LEU A 188 -15.35 -6.65 13.00
C LEU A 188 -14.38 -5.47 12.94
N TYR A 189 -13.12 -5.77 12.62
CA TYR A 189 -12.23 -4.74 12.08
C TYR A 189 -12.58 -4.55 10.61
N GLY A 190 -12.97 -3.35 10.22
CA GLY A 190 -13.09 -3.01 8.82
C GLY A 190 -12.27 -1.78 8.46
N ILE A 191 -11.70 -1.84 7.27
CA ILE A 191 -10.94 -0.76 6.66
C ILE A 191 -11.55 -0.48 5.30
N ARG A 192 -12.07 0.74 5.13
CA ARG A 192 -12.57 1.26 3.85
C ARG A 192 -11.44 1.59 2.90
N GLU A 193 -10.37 2.17 3.42
CA GLU A 193 -9.23 2.58 2.60
C GLU A 193 -8.01 2.86 3.48
N VAL A 194 -6.84 2.49 2.98
CA VAL A 194 -5.53 2.90 3.46
C VAL A 194 -4.85 3.66 2.34
N GLU A 195 -4.66 4.95 2.55
CA GLU A 195 -3.99 5.82 1.60
C GLU A 195 -2.56 6.08 2.08
N VAL A 196 -1.56 5.80 1.24
CA VAL A 196 -0.14 6.03 1.55
C VAL A 196 0.38 7.10 0.60
N TRP A 197 0.35 8.35 1.03
CA TRP A 197 0.73 9.48 0.20
C TRP A 197 2.23 9.73 0.26
N ALA A 198 2.85 9.74 -0.92
CA ALA A 198 4.26 10.03 -1.11
C ALA A 198 4.46 11.19 -2.08
N LYS A 199 5.58 11.89 -1.95
CA LYS A 199 5.99 12.94 -2.89
C LYS A 199 6.83 12.33 -4.00
N GLY A 200 6.46 12.59 -5.25
CA GLY A 200 7.24 12.20 -6.42
C GLY A 200 8.68 12.71 -6.32
N THR A 201 9.64 11.86 -6.68
CA THR A 201 11.06 12.22 -6.75
C THR A 201 11.46 12.50 -8.19
N ARG A 202 12.49 13.34 -8.40
CA ARG A 202 13.13 13.42 -9.70
C ARG A 202 13.74 12.06 -10.03
N ASN A 203 13.36 11.45 -11.14
CA ASN A 203 14.13 10.33 -11.68
C ASN A 203 15.53 10.85 -11.98
N GLY A 204 16.53 10.28 -11.31
CA GLY A 204 17.92 10.53 -11.68
C GLY A 204 18.11 9.94 -13.06
N ALA A 205 18.46 10.77 -14.05
CA ALA A 205 18.74 10.29 -15.39
C ALA A 205 19.73 9.14 -15.27
N SER A 206 19.26 7.91 -15.52
CA SER A 206 20.15 6.79 -15.68
C SER A 206 20.97 7.14 -16.91
N ARG A 207 22.22 7.57 -16.68
CA ARG A 207 23.18 7.77 -17.75
C ARG A 207 23.40 6.37 -18.30
N SER A 208 22.61 6.03 -19.31
CA SER A 208 22.66 4.76 -20.02
C SER A 208 24.06 4.69 -20.63
N GLU A 209 24.98 4.03 -19.93
CA GLU A 209 26.34 3.74 -20.40
C GLU A 209 26.32 2.90 -21.70
N SER A 210 25.15 2.44 -22.12
CA SER A 210 24.87 1.86 -23.42
C SER A 210 25.33 2.76 -24.58
N GLY A 211 25.21 4.09 -24.46
CA GLY A 211 25.63 5.01 -25.53
C GLY A 211 27.13 4.95 -25.85
N ALA A 212 27.97 4.68 -24.86
CA ALA A 212 29.43 4.56 -25.06
C ALA A 212 29.81 3.19 -25.66
N ALA A 213 29.12 2.11 -25.28
CA ALA A 213 29.35 0.78 -25.84
C ALA A 213 28.93 0.69 -27.32
N PHE A 214 27.82 1.32 -27.70
CA PHE A 214 27.34 1.33 -29.09
C PHE A 214 28.21 2.19 -30.02
N ALA A 215 28.76 3.31 -29.53
CA ALA A 215 29.69 4.13 -30.30
C ALA A 215 31.03 3.41 -30.59
N ALA A 216 31.52 2.61 -29.64
CA ALA A 216 32.74 1.82 -29.81
C ALA A 216 32.58 0.70 -30.85
N VAL A 217 31.43 0.04 -30.89
CA VAL A 217 31.12 -0.99 -31.90
C VAL A 217 30.97 -0.37 -33.29
N LEU A 218 30.32 0.79 -33.41
CA LEU A 218 30.15 1.48 -34.70
C LEU A 218 31.49 1.97 -35.27
N ALA A 219 32.38 2.52 -34.43
CA ALA A 219 33.72 2.92 -34.83
C ALA A 219 34.55 1.72 -35.32
N SER A 220 34.41 0.56 -34.67
CA SER A 220 35.12 -0.67 -35.06
C SER A 220 34.66 -1.20 -36.42
N VAL A 221 33.35 -1.14 -36.71
CA VAL A 221 32.80 -1.60 -38.01
C VAL A 221 33.13 -0.63 -39.15
N LEU A 222 33.19 0.68 -38.88
CA LEU A 222 33.60 1.70 -39.85
C LEU A 222 35.11 1.68 -40.16
N LEU A 223 35.94 1.15 -39.26
CA LEU A 223 37.39 0.98 -39.44
C LEU A 223 37.77 -0.32 -40.16
N LEU A 224 36.82 -1.25 -40.33
CA LEU A 224 37.01 -2.56 -40.97
C LEU A 224 36.50 -2.60 -42.43
N VAL A 225 36.09 -1.46 -42.97
CA VAL A 225 35.70 -1.23 -44.38
C VAL A 225 36.73 -0.35 -45.06
#